data_AF-A0A959ESZ9-F1
#
_entry.id   AF-A0A959ESZ9-F1
#
_cell.length_a   1.000
_cell.length_b   1.000
_cell.length_c   1.000
_cell.angle_alpha   90.00
_cell.angle_beta   90.00
_cell.angle_gamma   90.00
#
_symmetry.space_group_name_H-M   'P 1'
#
loop_
_entity.id
_entity.type
_entity.pdbx_description
1 polymer ?
#
loop_
_entity_poly.entity_id
_entity_poly.type
_entity_poly.pdbx_seq_one_letter_code
_entity_poly.pdbx_strand_id
1 'polypeptide(L)'
;AHLSVQATSMDLYVHQMGGYEADRLRDAFGIGQGYEPTAMMAVGYLGDPAELPDDLHEREANPQVRRDPSEWLFHGSWTKG
;
A
#
# COMPACT_ATOMS: atom_id res chain seq x y z
N ALA A 1 1.03 -6.17 -8.64
CA ALA A 1 1.20 -4.81 -9.23
C ALA A 1 0.17 -4.46 -10.30
N HIS A 2 -0.52 -5.40 -10.97
CA HIS A 2 -1.44 -5.06 -12.06
C HIS A 2 -2.56 -4.08 -11.67
N LEU A 3 -3.18 -4.26 -10.49
CA LEU A 3 -4.25 -3.40 -10.00
C LEU A 3 -3.80 -1.94 -9.85
N SER A 4 -2.69 -1.70 -9.14
CA SER A 4 -2.21 -0.33 -8.90
C SER A 4 -1.76 0.36 -10.18
N VAL A 5 -1.13 -0.37 -11.11
CA VAL A 5 -0.71 0.18 -12.41
C VAL A 5 -1.93 0.60 -13.23
N GLN A 6 -2.98 -0.23 -13.27
CA GLN A 6 -4.21 0.09 -13.98
C GLN A 6 -5.00 1.22 -13.30
N ALA A 7 -5.01 1.27 -11.97
CA ALA A 7 -5.64 2.37 -11.26
C ALA A 7 -4.97 3.71 -11.62
N THR A 8 -3.63 3.77 -11.63
CA THR A 8 -2.89 4.97 -12.02
C THR A 8 -3.18 5.39 -13.46
N SER A 9 -3.37 4.46 -14.40
CA SER A 9 -3.74 4.80 -15.78
C SER A 9 -5.17 5.37 -15.91
N MET A 10 -5.97 5.25 -14.86
CA MET A 10 -7.33 5.77 -14.75
C MET A 10 -7.43 6.97 -13.79
N ASP A 11 -6.31 7.60 -13.44
CA ASP A 11 -6.20 8.68 -12.44
C ASP A 11 -6.73 8.30 -11.04
N LEU A 12 -6.66 7.01 -10.71
CA LEU A 12 -6.99 6.46 -9.40
C LEU A 12 -5.74 6.16 -8.59
N TYR A 13 -5.83 6.45 -7.29
CA TYR A 13 -4.80 6.21 -6.30
C TYR A 13 -5.16 4.98 -5.48
N VAL A 14 -4.16 4.18 -5.11
CA VAL A 14 -4.33 2.95 -4.35
C VAL A 14 -3.44 2.97 -3.11
N HIS A 15 -4.05 2.89 -1.94
CA HIS A 15 -3.34 2.71 -0.68
C HIS A 15 -3.61 1.30 -0.12
N GLN A 16 -2.57 0.45 -0.12
CA GLN A 16 -2.63 -0.91 0.39
C GLN A 16 -2.23 -0.93 1.87
N MET A 17 -3.03 -1.59 2.71
CA MET A 17 -2.89 -1.62 4.16
C MET A 17 -2.87 -3.06 4.66
N GLY A 18 -1.89 -3.37 5.52
CA GLY A 18 -1.81 -4.64 6.26
C GLY A 18 -2.46 -4.59 7.65
N GLY A 19 -2.75 -3.41 8.18
CA GLY A 19 -3.39 -3.23 9.49
C GLY A 19 -4.90 -3.37 9.40
N TYR A 20 -5.42 -4.59 9.59
CA TYR A 20 -6.86 -4.88 9.63
C TYR A 20 -7.18 -6.06 10.55
N GLU A 21 -8.44 -6.17 10.96
CA GLU A 21 -8.95 -7.25 11.81
C GLU A 21 -9.47 -8.40 10.93
N ALA A 22 -8.63 -9.40 10.67
CA ALA A 22 -8.94 -10.48 9.72
C ALA A 22 -10.23 -11.24 10.07
N ASP A 23 -10.45 -11.55 11.35
CA ASP A 23 -11.66 -12.28 11.78
C ASP A 23 -12.93 -11.46 11.57
N ARG A 24 -12.88 -10.15 11.82
CA ARG A 24 -14.01 -9.25 11.54
C ARG A 24 -14.34 -9.20 10.05
N LEU A 25 -13.33 -9.24 9.18
CA LEU A 25 -13.55 -9.30 7.73
C LEU A 25 -14.15 -10.64 7.31
N ARG A 26 -13.70 -11.75 7.92
CA ARG A 26 -14.29 -13.08 7.66
C ARG A 26 -15.77 -13.10 7.97
N ASP A 27 -16.16 -12.59 9.13
CA ASP A 27 -17.56 -12.52 9.54
C ASP A 27 -18.37 -11.56 8.66
N ALA A 28 -17.85 -10.36 8.39
CA ALA A 28 -18.57 -9.33 7.66
C ALA A 28 -18.77 -9.66 6.17
N PHE A 29 -17.80 -10.33 5.54
CA PHE A 29 -17.81 -10.62 4.10
C PHE A 29 -18.00 -12.11 3.78
N GLY A 30 -18.22 -12.96 4.78
CA GLY A 30 -18.43 -14.40 4.59
C GLY A 30 -17.22 -15.12 3.98
N ILE A 31 -16.01 -14.74 4.37
CA ILE A 31 -14.78 -15.31 3.82
C ILE A 31 -14.58 -16.71 4.40
N GLY A 32 -14.63 -17.73 3.55
CA GLY A 32 -14.49 -19.13 3.96
C GLY A 32 -13.09 -19.47 4.48
N GLN A 33 -12.98 -20.56 5.25
CA GLN A 33 -11.74 -21.00 5.89
C GLN A 33 -10.59 -21.34 4.92
N GLY A 34 -10.88 -21.52 3.63
CA GLY A 34 -9.87 -21.74 2.59
C GLY A 34 -9.22 -20.46 2.05
N TYR A 35 -9.59 -19.29 2.57
CA TYR A 35 -9.15 -17.99 2.07
C TYR A 35 -8.54 -17.13 3.18
N GLU A 36 -7.41 -16.51 2.87
CA GLU A 36 -6.72 -15.60 3.77
C GLU A 36 -6.76 -14.16 3.22
N PRO A 37 -7.43 -13.22 3.91
CA PRO A 37 -7.30 -11.81 3.59
C PRO A 37 -5.83 -11.39 3.76
N THR A 38 -5.22 -10.80 2.74
CA THR A 38 -3.79 -10.42 2.76
C THR A 38 -3.56 -8.90 2.77
N ALA A 39 -4.49 -8.13 2.20
CA ALA A 39 -4.41 -6.69 2.15
C ALA A 39 -5.79 -6.06 2.02
N MET A 40 -5.98 -4.93 2.69
CA MET A 40 -7.07 -4.00 2.42
C MET A 40 -6.57 -2.89 1.51
N MET A 41 -7.41 -2.41 0.60
CA MET A 41 -7.03 -1.37 -0.36
C MET A 41 -8.08 -0.26 -0.37
N ALA A 42 -7.65 0.97 -0.09
CA ALA A 42 -8.43 2.16 -0.41
C ALA A 42 -8.13 2.56 -1.85
N VAL A 43 -9.17 2.80 -2.65
CA VAL A 43 -9.06 3.18 -4.07
C VAL A 43 -9.98 4.38 -4.33
N GLY A 44 -9.44 5.44 -4.93
CA GLY A 44 -10.21 6.64 -5.22
C GLY A 44 -9.41 7.69 -5.97
N TYR A 45 -10.07 8.81 -6.27
CA TYR A 45 -9.41 10.00 -6.82
C TYR A 45 -8.63 10.73 -5.72
N LEU A 46 -7.62 11.51 -6.12
CA LEU A 46 -6.89 12.36 -5.20
C LEU A 46 -7.82 13.46 -4.65
N GLY A 47 -7.91 13.56 -3.33
CA GLY A 47 -8.65 14.61 -2.64
C GLY A 47 -7.81 15.86 -2.41
N ASP A 48 -8.37 16.84 -1.69
CA ASP A 48 -7.63 18.01 -1.23
C ASP A 48 -6.83 17.66 0.04
N PRO A 49 -5.48 17.75 0.03
CA PRO A 49 -4.68 17.50 1.22
C PRO A 49 -5.07 18.40 2.41
N ALA A 50 -5.63 19.59 2.18
CA ALA A 50 -6.03 20.50 3.26
C ALA A 50 -7.19 19.96 4.12
N GLU A 51 -7.89 18.92 3.66
CA GLU A 51 -8.92 18.23 4.44
C GLU A 51 -8.34 17.18 5.41
N LEU A 52 -7.04 16.89 5.33
CA LEU A 52 -6.37 15.94 6.21
C LEU A 52 -6.07 16.55 7.58
N PRO A 53 -6.15 15.77 8.67
CA PRO A 53 -5.54 16.12 9.95
C PRO A 53 -4.04 16.42 9.79
N ASP A 54 -3.50 17.29 10.65
CA ASP A 54 -2.12 17.80 10.54
C ASP A 54 -1.06 16.69 10.38
N ASP A 55 -1.17 15.60 11.15
CA ASP A 55 -0.25 14.47 11.10
C ASP A 55 -0.28 13.71 9.77
N LEU A 56 -1.45 13.63 9.13
CA LEU A 56 -1.60 13.01 7.82
C LEU A 56 -1.20 13.97 6.70
N HIS A 57 -1.47 15.26 6.85
CA HIS A 57 -1.04 16.29 5.89
C HIS A 57 0.49 16.36 5.79
N GLU A 58 1.20 16.37 6.92
CA GLU A 58 2.68 16.33 6.94
C GLU A 58 3.24 15.06 6.26
N ARG A 59 2.56 13.93 6.42
CA ARG A 59 2.96 12.66 5.80
C ARG A 59 2.71 12.65 4.29
N GLU A 60 1.61 13.22 3.83
CA GLU A 60 1.29 13.35 2.40
C GLU A 60 2.30 14.26 1.69
N ALA A 61 2.72 15.34 2.34
CA ALA A 61 3.68 16.29 1.79
C ALA A 61 5.13 15.76 1.77
N ASN A 62 5.44 14.72 2.56
CA ASN A 62 6.81 14.24 2.70
C ASN A 62 7.29 13.50 1.45
N PRO A 63 8.47 13.86 0.90
CA PRO A 63 9.00 13.20 -0.29
C PRO A 63 9.29 11.74 0.02
N GLN A 64 8.89 10.88 -0.91
CA GLN A 64 9.09 9.46 -0.76
C GLN A 64 10.56 9.09 -1.00
N VAL A 65 11.26 8.66 0.06
CA VAL A 65 12.66 8.23 -0.02
C VAL A 65 12.73 6.71 -0.23
N ARG A 66 13.63 6.28 -1.13
CA ARG A 66 13.98 4.87 -1.37
C ARG A 66 15.45 4.67 -1.03
N ARG A 67 15.80 3.47 -0.54
CA ARG A 67 17.21 3.08 -0.37
C ARG A 67 17.91 3.06 -1.72
N ASP A 68 19.18 3.44 -1.75
CA ASP A 68 19.94 3.40 -2.99
C ASP A 68 20.01 1.95 -3.50
N PRO A 69 19.80 1.70 -4.81
CA PRO A 69 19.89 0.34 -5.36
C PRO A 69 21.22 -0.36 -5.02
N SER A 70 22.33 0.37 -4.91
CA SER A 70 23.64 -0.19 -4.53
C SER A 70 23.66 -0.81 -3.13
N GLU A 71 22.69 -0.49 -2.27
CA GLU A 71 22.56 -1.07 -0.92
C GLU A 71 21.90 -2.46 -0.91
N TRP A 72 21.15 -2.84 -1.96
CA TRP A 72 20.35 -4.09 -1.96
C TRP A 72 20.32 -4.85 -3.29
N LEU A 73 20.89 -4.29 -4.36
CA LEU A 73 21.06 -4.95 -5.65
C LEU A 73 22.42 -5.65 -5.69
N PHE A 74 22.43 -6.94 -6.01
CA PHE A 74 23.66 -7.75 -6.09
C PHE A 74 23.80 -8.36 -7.49
N HIS A 75 25.06 -8.49 -7.95
CA HIS A 75 25.38 -9.15 -9.22
C HIS A 75 26.35 -10.31 -8.99
N GLY A 76 26.06 -11.48 -9.57
CA GLY A 76 26.91 -12.68 -9.53
C GLY A 76 26.92 -13.43 -8.19
N SER A 77 26.89 -12.74 -7.06
CA SER A 77 26.82 -13.35 -5.72
C SER A 77 26.17 -12.42 -4.70
N TRP A 78 25.49 -12.98 -3.72
CA TRP A 78 24.97 -12.22 -2.57
C TRP A 78 26.14 -11.82 -1.65
N THR A 79 26.42 -10.53 -1.53
CA THR A 79 27.30 -10.03 -0.47
C THR A 79 26.47 -9.85 0.80
N LYS A 80 26.93 -10.43 1.92
CA LYS A 80 26.20 -10.63 3.17
C LYS A 80 25.34 -9.44 3.61
N GLY A 81 24.15 -9.78 4.14
CA GLY A 81 23.37 -8.90 5.01
C GLY A 81 23.91 -8.84 6.43
#